data_AF-A0A849RX23-F1
#
_entry.id   AF-A0A849RX23-F1
#
_cell.length_a   1.000
_cell.length_b   1.000
_cell.length_c   1.000
_cell.angle_alpha   90.00
_cell.angle_beta   90.00
_cell.angle_gamma   90.00
#
_symmetry.space_group_name_H-M   'P 1'
#
loop_
_entity.id
_entity.type
_entity.pdbx_description
1 polymer ?
#
loop_
_entity_poly.entity_id
_entity_poly.type
_entity_poly.pdbx_seq_one_letter_code
_entity_poly.pdbx_strand_id
1 'polypeptide(L)'
;MFEIIKSGGWMMIPLVFCSVLAMGIVVERFWSLQKNKILPPDLVAQVWRLSRDHKLDETAIRRLKISSPLGCILAAGLINRHHGREIMKACIEESGRKV
;
A
#
# COMPACT_ATOMS: atom_id res chain seq x y z
N MET A 1 33.25 25.24 -8.90
CA MET A 1 32.36 24.33 -8.13
C MET A 1 33.10 23.51 -7.08
N PHE A 2 34.25 22.90 -7.37
CA PHE A 2 35.10 22.24 -6.37
C PHE A 2 35.62 23.17 -5.25
N GLU A 3 35.83 24.46 -5.54
CA GLU A 3 36.23 25.43 -4.52
C GLU A 3 35.15 25.67 -3.46
N ILE A 4 33.86 25.75 -3.84
CA ILE A 4 32.75 25.90 -2.88
C ILE A 4 32.71 24.71 -1.92
N ILE A 5 33.03 23.52 -2.41
CA ILE A 5 33.07 22.31 -1.59
C ILE A 5 34.23 22.34 -0.60
N LYS A 6 35.38 22.85 -1.01
CA LYS A 6 36.57 22.97 -0.15
C LYS A 6 36.43 24.12 0.86
N SER A 7 35.78 25.22 0.47
CA SER A 7 35.49 26.38 1.33
C SER A 7 34.40 26.11 2.36
N GLY A 8 33.45 25.21 2.06
CA GLY A 8 32.40 24.79 3.00
C GLY A 8 32.90 23.92 4.17
N GLY A 9 34.15 23.44 4.11
CA GLY A 9 34.82 22.73 5.19
C GLY A 9 34.10 21.45 5.63
N TRP A 10 34.36 21.04 6.88
CA TRP A 10 33.81 19.82 7.49
C TRP A 10 32.27 19.74 7.43
N MET A 11 31.58 20.88 7.45
CA MET A 11 30.13 20.97 7.53
C MET A 11 29.42 20.53 6.24
N MET A 12 30.16 20.38 5.13
CA MET A 12 29.59 19.93 3.87
C MET A 12 29.40 18.40 3.79
N ILE A 13 30.23 17.64 4.52
CA ILE A 13 30.15 16.17 4.58
C ILE A 13 28.76 15.69 5.05
N PRO A 14 28.21 16.17 6.19
CA PRO A 14 26.88 15.74 6.62
C PRO A 14 25.78 16.18 5.65
N LEU A 15 25.94 17.30 4.95
CA LEU A 15 24.97 17.79 3.97
C LEU A 15 24.88 16.87 2.74
N VAL A 16 26.04 16.49 2.20
CA VAL A 16 26.11 15.51 1.10
C VAL A 16 25.60 14.15 1.56
N PHE A 17 25.96 13.71 2.77
CA PHE A 17 25.47 12.46 3.33
C PHE A 17 23.94 12.45 3.49
N CYS A 18 23.35 13.52 4.03
CA CYS A 18 21.90 13.69 4.12
C CYS A 18 21.24 13.69 2.73
N SER A 19 21.85 14.30 1.72
CA SER A 19 21.32 14.28 0.35
C SER A 19 21.32 12.86 -0.25
N VAL A 20 22.38 12.08 -0.04
CA VAL A 20 22.47 10.70 -0.51
C VAL A 20 21.46 9.81 0.23
N LEU A 21 21.32 9.99 1.54
CA LEU A 21 20.30 9.30 2.34
C LEU A 21 18.88 9.64 1.89
N ALA A 22 18.59 10.92 1.67
CA ALA A 22 17.30 11.36 1.17
C ALA A 22 17.00 10.74 -0.21
N MET A 23 17.99 10.68 -1.10
CA MET A 23 17.84 10.05 -2.40
C MET A 23 17.61 8.53 -2.27
N GLY A 24 18.32 7.85 -1.37
CA GLY A 24 18.08 6.43 -1.05
C GLY A 24 16.66 6.17 -0.57
N ILE A 25 16.16 6.99 0.36
CA ILE A 25 14.78 6.91 0.86
C ILE A 25 13.77 7.16 -0.27
N VAL A 26 14.02 8.14 -1.15
CA VAL A 26 13.14 8.41 -2.30
C VAL A 26 13.10 7.22 -3.25
N VAL A 27 14.22 6.59 -3.54
CA VAL A 27 14.29 5.40 -4.40
C VAL A 27 13.60 4.20 -3.76
N GLU A 28 13.83 3.94 -2.47
CA GLU A 28 13.11 2.93 -1.67
C GLU A 28 11.60 3.19 -1.69
N ARG A 29 11.18 4.45 -1.45
CA ARG A 29 9.78 4.84 -1.53
C ARG A 29 9.22 4.66 -2.92
N PHE A 30 9.97 5.00 -3.98
CA PHE A 30 9.53 4.86 -5.36
C PHE A 30 9.31 3.39 -5.74
N TRP A 31 10.18 2.48 -5.26
CA TRP A 31 10.01 1.04 -5.39
C TRP A 31 8.86 0.49 -4.52
N SER A 32 8.66 1.03 -3.31
CA SER A 32 7.57 0.64 -2.41
C SER A 32 6.19 1.11 -2.91
N LEU A 33 6.12 2.29 -3.54
CA LEU A 33 4.92 2.78 -4.24
C LEU A 33 4.66 2.10 -5.59
N GLN A 34 5.54 1.19 -6.04
CA GLN A 34 5.36 0.52 -7.32
C GLN A 34 4.08 -0.32 -7.25
N LYS A 35 3.07 0.15 -7.99
CA LYS A 35 1.66 -0.29 -8.01
C LYS A 35 1.47 -1.80 -8.05
N ASN A 36 2.45 -2.55 -8.54
CA ASN A 36 2.45 -4.00 -8.63
C ASN A 36 2.33 -4.72 -7.26
N LYS A 37 2.77 -4.08 -6.15
CA LYS A 37 2.60 -4.62 -4.78
C LYS A 37 1.32 -4.15 -4.08
N ILE A 38 0.77 -3.00 -4.48
CA ILE A 38 -0.33 -2.32 -3.79
C ILE A 38 -1.69 -2.57 -4.49
N LEU A 39 -1.70 -2.63 -5.82
CA LEU A 39 -2.87 -2.92 -6.65
C LEU A 39 -2.52 -4.00 -7.68
N PRO A 40 -2.65 -5.30 -7.33
CA PRO A 40 -2.60 -6.35 -8.33
C PRO A 40 -3.76 -6.09 -9.31
N PRO A 41 -3.50 -5.87 -10.62
CA PRO A 41 -4.52 -5.48 -11.60
C PRO A 41 -5.66 -6.51 -11.71
N ASP A 42 -5.40 -7.74 -11.31
CA ASP A 42 -6.33 -8.86 -11.42
C ASP A 42 -7.09 -9.17 -10.11
N LEU A 43 -6.79 -8.48 -8.99
CA LEU A 43 -7.40 -8.83 -7.71
C LEU A 43 -8.91 -8.55 -7.69
N VAL A 44 -9.32 -7.41 -8.24
CA VAL A 44 -10.74 -7.03 -8.32
C VAL A 44 -11.50 -7.98 -9.26
N ALA A 45 -10.90 -8.34 -10.40
CA ALA A 45 -11.49 -9.28 -11.35
C ALA A 45 -11.65 -10.69 -10.75
N GLN A 46 -10.65 -11.16 -10.00
CA GLN A 46 -10.70 -12.44 -9.27
C GLN A 46 -11.79 -12.44 -8.19
N VAL A 47 -11.88 -11.38 -7.39
CA VAL A 47 -12.93 -11.24 -6.36
C VAL A 47 -14.31 -11.22 -6.99
N TRP A 48 -14.49 -10.52 -8.11
CA TRP A 48 -15.76 -10.45 -8.82
C TRP A 48 -16.19 -11.82 -9.37
N ARG A 49 -15.25 -12.60 -9.91
CA ARG A 49 -15.48 -14.00 -10.31
C ARG A 49 -15.87 -14.88 -9.13
N LEU A 50 -15.12 -14.82 -8.03
CA LEU A 50 -15.40 -15.57 -6.80
C LEU A 50 -16.76 -15.20 -6.19
N SER A 51 -17.14 -13.93 -6.27
CA SER A 51 -18.45 -13.45 -5.82
C SER A 51 -19.58 -13.95 -6.69
N ARG A 52 -19.39 -14.00 -8.01
CA ARG A 52 -20.39 -14.50 -8.96
C ARG A 52 -20.61 -16.01 -8.80
N ASP A 53 -19.54 -16.76 -8.57
CA ASP A 53 -19.58 -18.21 -8.35
C ASP A 53 -20.08 -18.61 -6.94
N HIS A 54 -20.48 -17.67 -6.07
CA HIS A 54 -20.87 -17.92 -4.67
C HIS A 54 -19.80 -18.65 -3.84
N LYS A 55 -18.54 -18.71 -4.31
CA LYS A 55 -17.40 -19.33 -3.62
C LYS A 55 -16.66 -18.36 -2.69
N LEU A 56 -17.33 -17.29 -2.25
CA LEU A 56 -16.84 -16.40 -1.21
C LEU A 56 -17.02 -17.05 0.17
N ASP A 57 -16.19 -18.05 0.41
CA ASP A 57 -16.05 -18.70 1.71
C ASP A 57 -15.13 -17.87 2.63
N GLU A 58 -15.24 -18.05 3.95
CA GLU A 58 -14.39 -17.34 4.93
C GLU A 58 -12.90 -17.57 4.66
N THR A 59 -12.54 -18.75 4.17
CA THR A 59 -11.17 -19.09 3.78
C THR A 59 -10.66 -18.25 2.60
N ALA A 60 -11.52 -17.97 1.61
CA ALA A 60 -11.18 -17.14 0.45
C ALA A 60 -11.03 -15.66 0.85
N ILE A 61 -11.91 -15.16 1.72
CA ILE A 61 -11.84 -13.80 2.27
C ILE A 61 -10.54 -13.61 3.07
N ARG A 62 -10.14 -14.61 3.86
CA ARG A 62 -8.89 -14.56 4.64
C ARG A 62 -7.65 -14.54 3.75
N ARG A 63 -7.64 -15.31 2.66
CA ARG A 63 -6.57 -15.24 1.64
C ARG A 63 -6.52 -13.87 0.97
N LEU A 64 -7.68 -13.28 0.67
CA LEU A 64 -7.76 -11.94 0.09
C LEU A 64 -7.14 -10.89 1.01
N LYS A 65 -7.43 -10.96 2.31
CA LYS A 65 -6.91 -10.03 3.32
C LYS A 65 -5.37 -10.01 3.40
N ILE A 66 -4.73 -11.16 3.19
CA ILE A 66 -3.26 -11.31 3.30
C ILE A 66 -2.57 -11.01 1.95
N SER A 67 -3.30 -11.10 0.84
CA SER A 67 -2.73 -10.95 -0.50
C SER A 67 -2.23 -9.54 -0.85
N SER A 68 -2.92 -8.51 -0.36
CA SER A 68 -2.57 -7.11 -0.66
C SER A 68 -3.34 -6.11 0.22
N PRO A 69 -2.87 -4.86 0.32
CA PRO A 69 -3.60 -3.78 0.99
C PRO A 69 -5.04 -3.61 0.47
N LEU A 70 -5.21 -3.67 -0.86
CA LEU A 70 -6.53 -3.57 -1.49
C LEU A 70 -7.42 -4.79 -1.17
N GLY A 71 -6.83 -5.98 -1.10
CA GLY A 71 -7.51 -7.20 -0.67
C GLY A 71 -7.95 -7.16 0.80
N CYS A 72 -7.18 -6.50 1.66
CA CYS A 72 -7.56 -6.23 3.06
C CYS A 72 -8.81 -5.33 3.15
N ILE A 73 -8.83 -4.23 2.38
CA ILE A 73 -9.98 -3.32 2.32
C ILE A 73 -11.22 -4.04 1.77
N LEU A 74 -11.07 -4.80 0.68
CA LEU A 74 -12.17 -5.57 0.08
C LEU A 74 -12.70 -6.65 1.02
N ALA A 75 -11.82 -7.38 1.71
CA ALA A 75 -12.22 -8.38 2.69
C ALA A 75 -13.03 -7.76 3.85
N ALA A 76 -12.62 -6.59 4.35
CA ALA A 76 -13.35 -5.88 5.40
C ALA A 76 -14.77 -5.47 4.96
N GLY A 77 -14.93 -5.03 3.71
CA GLY A 77 -16.25 -4.75 3.13
C GLY A 77 -17.09 -6.02 2.93
N LEU A 78 -16.50 -7.09 2.41
CA LEU A 78 -17.17 -8.37 2.13
C LEU A 78 -17.66 -9.08 3.39
N ILE A 79 -16.90 -9.04 4.49
CA ILE A 79 -17.31 -9.60 5.79
C ILE A 79 -18.55 -8.86 6.32
N ASN A 80 -18.59 -7.55 6.16
CA ASN A 80 -19.66 -6.70 6.68
C ASN A 80 -20.82 -6.47 5.69
N ARG A 81 -20.84 -7.17 4.55
CA ARG A 81 -21.85 -6.97 3.48
C ARG A 81 -23.30 -7.13 3.95
N HIS A 82 -23.51 -7.95 4.99
CA HIS A 82 -24.83 -8.25 5.55
C HIS A 82 -25.30 -7.22 6.59
N HIS A 83 -24.43 -6.31 7.03
CA HIS A 83 -24.72 -5.33 8.10
C HIS A 83 -25.23 -3.98 7.56
N GLY A 84 -25.58 -3.90 6.28
CA GLY A 84 -26.06 -2.68 5.63
C GLY A 84 -24.93 -1.78 5.10
N ARG A 85 -25.29 -0.88 4.18
CA ARG A 85 -24.34 -0.08 3.40
C ARG A 85 -23.47 0.86 4.25
N GLU A 86 -24.05 1.45 5.29
CA GLU A 86 -23.33 2.39 6.17
C GLU A 86 -22.20 1.71 6.94
N ILE A 87 -22.47 0.54 7.54
CA ILE A 87 -21.47 -0.23 8.28
C ILE A 87 -20.38 -0.74 7.33
N MET A 88 -20.77 -1.23 6.16
CA MET A 88 -19.81 -1.65 5.13
C MET A 88 -18.88 -0.51 4.71
N LYS A 89 -19.43 0.70 4.49
CA LYS A 89 -18.65 1.88 4.14
C LYS A 89 -17.67 2.28 5.25
N ALA A 90 -18.14 2.31 6.50
CA ALA A 90 -17.31 2.63 7.65
C ALA A 90 -16.14 1.65 7.81
N CYS A 91 -16.38 0.34 7.68
CA CYS A 91 -15.33 -0.69 7.77
C CYS A 91 -14.29 -0.60 6.64
N ILE A 92 -14.73 -0.23 5.42
CA ILE A 92 -13.84 0.02 4.28
C ILE A 92 -12.97 1.25 4.54
N GLU A 93 -13.55 2.36 5.00
CA GLU A 93 -12.82 3.59 5.31
C GLU A 93 -11.83 3.40 6.46
N GLU A 94 -12.21 2.65 7.50
CA GLU A 94 -11.35 2.34 8.63
C GLU A 94 -10.17 1.45 8.20
N SER A 95 -10.43 0.43 7.37
CA SER A 95 -9.38 -0.46 6.88
C SER A 95 -8.44 0.25 5.91
N GLY A 96 -8.96 1.15 5.07
CA GLY A 96 -8.16 1.97 4.16
C GLY A 96 -7.24 2.96 4.88
N ARG A 97 -7.58 3.39 6.09
CA ARG A 97 -6.73 4.26 6.92
C ARG A 97 -5.58 3.51 7.60
N LYS A 98 -5.68 2.18 7.73
CA LYS A 98 -4.72 1.33 8.43
C LYS A 98 -3.63 0.76 7.50
N VAL A 99 -3.74 0.94 6.18
CA VAL A 99 -2.86 0.34 5.17
C VAL A 99 -2.09 1.36 4.35
#